data_AF-A0A8D8ABV8-F1
#
_entry.id   AF-A0A8D8ABV8-F1
#
_cell.length_a   1.000
_cell.length_b   1.000
_cell.length_c   1.000
_cell.angle_alpha   90.00
_cell.angle_beta   90.00
_cell.angle_gamma   90.00
#
_symmetry.space_group_name_H-M   'P 1'
#
loop_
_entity.id
_entity.type
_entity.pdbx_description
1 polymer ?
#
loop_
_entity_poly.entity_id
_entity_poly.type
_entity_poly.pdbx_seq_one_letter_code
_entity_poly.pdbx_strand_id
1 'polypeptide(L)'
;NRFFAAFVDHALKDLDYIIQERSILENVLNCEFQSYVTDNKGVFYIDNGHSFDQVLFYGNESIFFQLELALFIMVVLLTNDYLWATVVVGVVYKAFEIVMNYVLKNNLAKKTLIDKRFLI
;
A
#
# COMPACT_ATOMS: atom_id res chain seq x y z
N ASN A 1 11.76 -16.17 17.83
CA ASN A 1 12.93 -16.26 16.92
C ASN A 1 14.17 -15.72 17.60
N ARG A 2 15.06 -16.59 18.09
CA ARG A 2 16.28 -16.18 18.83
C ARG A 2 17.33 -15.54 17.91
N PHE A 3 17.41 -16.00 16.67
CA PHE A 3 18.31 -15.43 15.65
C PHE A 3 17.95 -13.98 15.30
N PHE A 4 16.66 -13.71 15.04
CA PHE A 4 16.19 -12.36 14.73
C PHE A 4 16.39 -11.38 15.90
N ALA A 5 16.11 -11.82 17.13
CA ALA A 5 16.39 -11.01 18.32
C ALA A 5 17.88 -10.65 18.43
N ALA A 6 18.76 -11.64 18.23
CA ALA A 6 20.22 -11.40 18.23
C ALA A 6 20.69 -10.48 17.09
N PHE A 7 20.01 -10.50 15.94
CA PHE A 7 20.31 -9.61 14.81
C PHE A 7 19.91 -8.16 15.12
N VAL A 8 18.71 -7.94 15.66
CA VAL A 8 18.25 -6.60 16.08
C VAL A 8 19.13 -6.03 17.20
N ASP A 9 19.57 -6.88 18.13
CA ASP A 9 20.46 -6.49 19.24
C ASP A 9 21.92 -6.24 18.80
N HIS A 10 22.24 -6.26 17.50
CA HIS A 10 23.61 -6.16 16.95
C HIS A 10 24.59 -7.20 17.54
N ALA A 11 24.08 -8.32 18.05
CA ALA A 11 24.89 -9.35 18.69
C ALA A 11 25.68 -10.20 17.66
N LEU A 12 25.28 -10.14 16.38
CA LEU A 12 25.96 -10.79 15.25
C LEU A 12 26.77 -9.76 14.47
N LYS A 13 28.06 -9.62 14.79
CA LYS A 13 28.98 -8.64 14.14
C LYS A 13 29.14 -8.82 12.63
N ASP A 14 28.88 -10.03 12.13
CA ASP A 14 28.99 -10.36 10.70
C ASP A 14 27.72 -9.97 9.91
N LEU A 15 26.64 -9.63 10.61
CA LEU A 15 25.33 -9.29 10.06
C LEU A 15 24.88 -7.97 10.72
N ASP A 16 25.55 -6.89 10.32
CA ASP A 16 25.29 -5.55 10.82
C ASP A 16 24.29 -4.81 9.92
N TYR A 17 23.57 -3.82 10.46
CA TYR A 17 22.60 -3.04 9.68
C TYR A 17 22.74 -1.54 9.89
N ILE A 18 22.23 -0.76 8.93
CA ILE A 18 22.12 0.69 9.04
C ILE A 18 20.65 1.12 9.04
N ILE A 19 20.35 2.18 9.78
CA ILE A 19 19.03 2.82 9.77
C ILE A 19 19.13 4.09 8.93
N GLN A 20 18.30 4.21 7.89
CA GLN A 20 18.26 5.40 7.05
C GLN A 20 16.83 5.80 6.68
N GLU A 21 16.67 7.04 6.23
CA GLU A 21 15.43 7.50 5.59
C GLU A 21 15.42 7.13 4.10
N ARG A 22 14.23 6.91 3.53
CA ARG A 22 14.08 6.73 2.08
C ARG A 22 14.26 8.06 1.37
N SER A 23 15.05 8.04 0.30
CA SER A 23 15.12 9.19 -0.61
C SER A 23 13.77 9.39 -1.31
N ILE A 24 13.49 10.63 -1.73
CA ILE A 24 12.27 10.99 -2.48
C ILE A 24 12.15 10.11 -3.74
N LEU A 25 13.26 9.83 -4.41
CA LEU A 25 13.27 8.96 -5.59
C LEU A 25 12.97 7.49 -5.26
N GLU A 26 13.48 6.97 -4.14
CA GLU A 26 13.17 5.61 -3.67
C GLU A 26 11.68 5.48 -3.34
N ASN A 27 11.09 6.51 -2.73
CA ASN A 27 9.66 6.55 -2.44
C ASN A 27 8.80 6.62 -3.70
N VAL A 28 9.18 7.43 -4.70
CA VAL A 28 8.42 7.57 -5.95
C VAL A 28 8.51 6.31 -6.81
N LEU A 29 9.69 5.70 -6.89
CA LEU A 29 9.92 4.53 -7.75
C LEU A 29 9.63 3.21 -7.03
N ASN A 30 9.38 3.26 -5.72
CA ASN A 30 9.16 2.10 -4.85
C ASN A 30 10.27 1.03 -5.01
N CYS A 31 11.51 1.49 -5.14
CA CYS A 31 12.70 0.66 -5.33
C CYS A 31 13.78 1.07 -4.33
N GLU A 32 14.58 0.10 -3.90
CA GLU A 32 15.73 0.33 -3.03
C GLU A 32 16.96 0.65 -3.89
N PHE A 33 17.51 1.86 -3.79
CA PHE A 33 18.70 2.25 -4.56
C PHE A 33 19.99 1.99 -3.77
N GLN A 34 19.93 2.07 -2.45
CA GLN A 34 21.11 1.99 -1.60
C GLN A 34 21.65 0.56 -1.37
N SER A 35 20.85 -0.47 -1.69
CA SER A 35 21.23 -1.88 -1.50
C SER A 35 22.50 -2.27 -2.28
N TYR A 36 22.87 -1.54 -3.34
CA TYR A 36 24.11 -1.76 -4.09
C TYR A 36 25.36 -1.11 -3.45
N VAL A 37 25.20 -0.15 -2.54
CA VAL A 37 26.32 0.58 -1.91
C VAL A 37 26.75 -0.07 -0.59
N THR A 38 25.90 -0.93 -0.03
CA THR A 38 26.06 -1.59 1.27
C THR A 38 26.19 -3.11 1.10
N ASP A 39 27.17 -3.56 0.31
CA ASP A 39 27.39 -4.97 -0.06
C ASP A 39 27.51 -5.95 1.14
N ASN A 40 27.74 -5.46 2.37
CA ASN A 40 27.92 -6.27 3.58
C ASN A 40 27.01 -5.87 4.77
N LYS A 41 26.05 -4.95 4.60
CA LYS A 41 25.17 -4.52 5.70
C LYS A 41 23.70 -4.46 5.26
N GLY A 42 22.80 -4.89 6.14
CA GLY A 42 21.37 -4.71 5.92
C GLY A 42 20.97 -3.23 6.00
N VAL A 43 19.94 -2.83 5.26
CA VAL A 43 19.37 -1.48 5.35
C VAL A 43 17.98 -1.57 5.94
N PHE A 44 17.75 -0.88 7.07
CA PHE A 44 16.42 -0.65 7.60
C PHE A 44 15.99 0.78 7.33
N TYR A 45 14.88 0.90 6.61
CA TYR A 45 14.25 2.19 6.38
C TYR A 45 13.38 2.58 7.57
N ILE A 46 13.50 3.83 8.01
CA ILE A 46 12.59 4.40 9.01
C ILE A 46 11.19 4.47 8.40
N ASP A 47 10.23 3.83 9.05
CA ASP A 47 8.81 3.92 8.68
C ASP A 47 8.19 5.19 9.29
N ASN A 48 7.45 5.93 8.48
CA ASN A 48 6.68 7.11 8.91
C ASN A 48 5.35 6.75 9.59
N GLY A 49 5.08 5.46 9.81
CA GLY A 49 3.84 4.97 10.41
C GLY A 49 2.68 4.80 9.43
N HIS A 50 2.97 4.92 8.13
CA HIS A 50 1.99 4.82 7.03
C HIS A 50 2.11 3.50 6.24
N SER A 51 2.82 2.50 6.77
CA SER A 51 2.99 1.20 6.11
C SER A 51 1.68 0.47 5.80
N PHE A 52 0.60 0.76 6.54
CA PHE A 52 -0.71 0.15 6.31
C PHE A 52 -1.61 0.96 5.36
N ASP A 53 -1.25 2.20 5.04
CA ASP A 53 -2.07 3.10 4.23
C ASP A 53 -2.19 2.56 2.81
N GLN A 54 -1.09 2.09 2.24
CA GLN A 54 -1.10 1.45 0.92
C GLN A 54 -1.99 0.20 0.87
N VAL A 55 -2.09 -0.55 1.98
CA VAL A 55 -2.92 -1.76 2.06
C VAL A 55 -4.41 -1.41 2.11
N LEU A 56 -4.75 -0.27 2.71
CA LEU A 56 -6.11 0.28 2.71
C LEU A 56 -6.38 1.20 1.51
N PHE A 57 -5.42 1.28 0.59
CA PHE A 57 -5.39 2.18 -0.57
C PHE A 57 -5.54 3.67 -0.22
N TYR A 58 -5.21 4.07 1.00
CA TYR A 58 -5.10 5.47 1.37
C TYR A 58 -3.91 6.11 0.65
N GLY A 59 -4.13 7.32 0.12
CA GLY A 59 -3.17 8.02 -0.75
C GLY A 59 -3.24 7.64 -2.24
N ASN A 60 -4.00 6.61 -2.62
CA ASN A 60 -4.15 6.17 -4.01
C ASN A 60 -5.44 6.66 -4.68
N GLU A 61 -6.05 7.73 -4.16
CA GLU A 61 -7.31 8.31 -4.66
C GLU A 61 -7.26 8.64 -6.15
N SER A 62 -6.12 9.14 -6.65
CA SER A 62 -5.92 9.44 -8.07
C SER A 62 -6.02 8.20 -8.95
N ILE A 63 -5.54 7.05 -8.48
CA ILE A 63 -5.58 5.78 -9.23
C ILE A 63 -7.03 5.28 -9.35
N PHE A 64 -7.82 5.39 -8.27
CA PHE A 64 -9.25 5.05 -8.33
C PHE A 64 -10.00 5.94 -9.31
N PHE A 65 -9.74 7.24 -9.28
CA PHE A 65 -10.36 8.18 -10.21
C PHE A 65 -10.00 7.85 -11.68
N GLN A 66 -8.74 7.54 -11.95
CA GLN A 66 -8.30 7.13 -13.30
C GLN A 66 -8.99 5.84 -13.76
N LEU A 67 -9.16 4.86 -12.85
CA LEU A 67 -9.86 3.60 -13.14
C LEU A 67 -11.34 3.84 -13.44
N GLU A 68 -12.03 4.66 -12.64
CA GLU A 68 -13.43 5.01 -12.84
C GLU A 68 -13.64 5.74 -14.16
N LEU A 69 -12.76 6.69 -14.49
CA LEU A 69 -12.78 7.42 -15.75
C LEU A 69 -12.55 6.48 -16.94
N ALA A 70 -11.57 5.59 -16.85
CA ALA A 70 -11.28 4.62 -17.91
C ALA A 70 -12.46 3.64 -18.12
N LEU A 71 -13.09 3.18 -17.02
CA LEU A 71 -14.25 2.29 -17.06
C LEU A 71 -15.47 3.02 -17.65
N PHE A 72 -15.70 4.27 -17.28
CA PHE A 72 -16.75 5.11 -17.86
C PHE A 72 -16.58 5.23 -19.38
N ILE A 73 -15.39 5.62 -19.84
CA ILE A 73 -15.09 5.77 -21.27
C ILE A 73 -15.27 4.45 -22.01
N MET A 74 -14.80 3.34 -21.45
CA MET A 74 -14.97 2.01 -22.05
C MET A 74 -16.44 1.64 -22.23
N VAL A 75 -17.29 1.88 -21.23
CA VAL A 75 -18.73 1.57 -21.33
C VAL A 75 -19.43 2.50 -22.31
N VAL A 76 -19.07 3.79 -22.35
CA VAL A 76 -19.59 4.73 -23.36
C VAL A 76 -19.24 4.26 -24.77
N LEU A 77 -18.01 3.80 -25.02
CA LEU A 77 -17.59 3.30 -26.34
C LEU A 77 -18.35 2.04 -26.76
N LEU A 78 -18.72 1.17 -25.81
CA LEU A 78 -19.45 -0.08 -26.09
C LEU A 78 -20.96 0.13 -26.28
N THR A 79 -21.56 1.02 -25.49
CA THR A 79 -23.03 1.18 -25.43
C THR A 79 -23.52 2.43 -26.17
N ASN A 80 -22.64 3.40 -26.43
CA ASN A 80 -22.97 4.76 -26.88
C ASN A 80 -23.99 5.49 -25.98
N ASP A 81 -24.19 5.01 -24.75
CA ASP A 81 -25.16 5.55 -23.81
C ASP A 81 -24.48 5.97 -22.50
N TYR A 82 -24.57 7.28 -22.20
CA TYR A 82 -23.98 7.89 -21.02
C TYR A 82 -24.70 7.51 -19.70
N LEU A 83 -26.00 7.23 -19.75
CA LEU A 83 -26.75 6.78 -18.57
C LEU A 83 -26.29 5.39 -18.15
N TRP A 84 -26.19 4.47 -19.10
CA TRP A 84 -25.70 3.11 -18.81
C TRP A 84 -24.27 3.12 -18.28
N ALA A 85 -23.38 3.94 -18.85
CA ALA A 85 -22.02 4.10 -18.35
C ALA A 85 -21.98 4.59 -16.90
N THR A 86 -22.81 5.58 -16.55
CA THR A 86 -22.88 6.12 -15.19
C THR A 86 -23.38 5.08 -14.19
N VAL A 87 -24.41 4.31 -14.56
CA VAL A 87 -24.97 3.24 -13.69
C VAL A 87 -23.91 2.18 -13.43
N VAL A 88 -23.20 1.72 -14.47
CA VAL A 88 -22.17 0.68 -14.33
C VAL A 88 -21.02 1.14 -13.43
N VAL A 89 -20.50 2.35 -13.65
CA VAL A 89 -19.44 2.92 -12.79
C VAL A 89 -19.91 3.00 -11.34
N GLY A 90 -21.13 3.49 -11.09
CA GLY A 90 -21.68 3.61 -9.74
C GLY A 90 -21.83 2.26 -9.02
N VAL A 91 -22.24 1.21 -9.73
CA VAL A 91 -22.32 -0.16 -9.19
C VAL A 91 -20.93 -0.68 -8.84
N VAL A 92 -19.95 -0.49 -9.72
CA VAL A 92 -18.55 -0.92 -9.48
C VAL A 92 -17.96 -0.18 -8.28
N TYR A 93 -18.14 1.13 -8.20
CA TYR A 93 -17.70 1.94 -7.05
C TYR A 93 -18.29 1.42 -5.73
N LYS A 94 -19.61 1.17 -5.70
CA LYS A 94 -20.27 0.64 -4.50
C LYS A 94 -19.79 -0.76 -4.12
N ALA A 95 -19.50 -1.62 -5.10
CA ALA A 95 -18.90 -2.92 -4.83
C ALA A 95 -17.51 -2.79 -4.20
N PHE A 96 -16.67 -1.88 -4.73
CA PHE A 96 -15.36 -1.58 -4.14
C PHE A 96 -15.47 -1.05 -2.71
N GLU A 97 -16.38 -0.11 -2.44
CA GLU A 97 -16.62 0.43 -1.11
C GLU A 97 -16.98 -0.67 -0.10
N ILE A 98 -17.85 -1.61 -0.48
CA ILE A 98 -18.24 -2.74 0.36
C ILE A 98 -17.04 -3.65 0.63
N VAL A 99 -16.27 -4.01 -0.40
CA VAL A 99 -15.09 -4.88 -0.25
C VAL A 99 -14.05 -4.21 0.67
N MET A 100 -13.78 -2.93 0.48
CA MET A 100 -12.83 -2.17 1.29
C MET A 100 -13.23 -2.16 2.77
N ASN A 101 -14.48 -1.79 3.05
CA ASN A 101 -14.96 -1.61 4.41
C ASN A 101 -15.19 -2.93 5.16
N TYR A 102 -15.74 -3.95 4.48
CA TYR A 102 -16.10 -5.20 5.13
C TYR A 102 -15.02 -6.27 5.09
N VAL A 103 -14.24 -6.35 4.01
CA VAL A 103 -13.23 -7.39 3.84
C VAL A 103 -11.87 -6.87 4.28
N LEU A 104 -11.38 -5.79 3.68
CA LEU A 104 -10.01 -5.32 3.95
C LEU A 104 -9.88 -4.78 5.37
N LYS A 105 -10.68 -3.79 5.78
CA LYS A 105 -10.58 -3.20 7.13
C LYS A 105 -10.78 -4.22 8.24
N ASN A 106 -11.72 -5.16 8.10
CA ASN A 106 -11.93 -6.21 9.10
C ASN A 106 -10.77 -7.21 9.17
N ASN A 107 -10.27 -7.66 8.02
CA ASN A 107 -9.16 -8.60 8.00
C ASN A 107 -7.86 -7.97 8.50
N LEU A 108 -7.63 -6.70 8.16
CA LEU A 108 -6.48 -5.95 8.63
C LEU A 108 -6.54 -5.80 10.15
N ALA A 109 -7.62 -5.21 10.69
CA ALA A 109 -7.80 -5.02 12.14
C ALA A 109 -7.65 -6.33 12.93
N LYS A 110 -8.22 -7.44 12.42
CA LYS A 110 -8.11 -8.75 13.07
C LYS A 110 -6.69 -9.30 13.07
N LYS A 111 -5.93 -9.10 11.99
CA LYS A 111 -4.56 -9.63 11.85
C LYS A 111 -3.52 -8.75 12.53
N THR A 112 -3.72 -7.45 12.56
CA THR A 112 -2.80 -6.48 13.19
C THR A 112 -3.13 -6.22 14.66
N LEU A 113 -4.28 -6.69 15.15
CA LEU A 113 -4.80 -6.40 16.50
C LEU A 113 -4.97 -4.89 16.77
N ILE A 114 -5.09 -4.09 15.69
CA ILE A 114 -5.35 -2.66 15.75
C ILE A 114 -6.86 -2.44 15.72
N ASP A 115 -7.37 -1.56 16.59
CA ASP A 115 -8.79 -1.19 16.57
C ASP A 115 -9.15 -0.52 15.23
N LYS A 116 -10.27 -0.93 14.64
CA LYS A 116 -10.80 -0.40 13.36
C LYS A 116 -10.95 1.12 13.37
N ARG A 117 -11.16 1.72 14.55
CA ARG A 117 -11.24 3.18 14.72
C ARG A 117 -9.95 3.91 14.37
N PHE A 118 -8.81 3.22 14.35
CA PHE A 118 -7.53 3.79 13.93
C PHE A 118 -7.20 3.52 12.45
N LEU A 119 -8.08 2.83 11.72
CA LEU A 119 -7.96 2.56 10.28
C LEU A 119 -8.78 3.56 9.44
N ILE A 120 -8.87 4.80 9.92
CA ILE A 120 -9.64 5.90 9.31
C ILE A 120 -8.95 6.40 8.06
#